data_AF-A0A0F5J0P5-F1
#
_entry.id   AF-A0A0F5J0P5-F1
#
_cell.length_a   1.000
_cell.length_b   1.000
_cell.length_c   1.000
_cell.angle_alpha   90.00
_cell.angle_beta   90.00
_cell.angle_gamma   90.00
#
_symmetry.space_group_name_H-M   'P 1'
#
loop_
_entity.id
_entity.type
_entity.pdbx_description
1 polymer ?
#
loop_
_entity_poly.entity_id
_entity_poly.type
_entity_poly.pdbx_seq_one_letter_code
_entity_poly.pdbx_strand_id
1 'polypeptide(L)'
;MILKDLLSELELLLSDIAFSGLRNIQPVTLQKLDDLKHWMAELNMTEAIRLTDRFIDSVYSWQAGQTGIDTVANHLCALEFYEKNMVNS
;
A
#
# COMPACT_ATOMS: atom_id res chain seq x y z
N MET A 1 12.52 12.32 3.66
CA MET A 1 13.07 11.01 3.21
C MET A 1 13.51 11.12 1.75
N ILE A 2 14.56 10.44 1.29
CA ILE A 2 14.89 10.40 -0.16
C ILE A 2 13.99 9.39 -0.87
N LEU A 3 13.70 9.60 -2.16
CA LEU A 3 12.77 8.77 -2.94
C LEU A 3 13.09 7.26 -2.85
N LYS A 4 14.37 6.90 -2.94
CA LYS A 4 14.79 5.50 -2.88
C LYS A 4 14.43 4.84 -1.54
N ASP A 5 14.67 5.53 -0.43
CA ASP A 5 14.37 5.00 0.90
C ASP A 5 12.85 4.83 1.09
N LEU A 6 12.05 5.78 0.57
CA LEU A 6 10.59 5.66 0.58
C LEU A 6 10.11 4.43 -0.19
N LEU A 7 10.64 4.21 -1.38
CA LEU A 7 10.25 3.06 -2.22
C LEU A 7 10.66 1.74 -1.57
N SER A 8 11.84 1.68 -0.94
CA SER A 8 12.27 0.48 -0.20
C SER A 8 11.39 0.20 1.03
N GLU A 9 11.00 1.23 1.79
CA GLU A 9 10.08 1.04 2.94
C GLU A 9 8.70 0.58 2.46
N LEU A 10 8.20 1.16 1.37
CA LEU A 10 6.94 0.75 0.74
C LEU A 10 7.02 -0.71 0.26
N GLU A 11 8.09 -1.10 -0.44
CA GLU A 11 8.33 -2.46 -0.90
C GLU A 11 8.34 -3.47 0.27
N LEU A 12 8.98 -3.13 1.39
CA LEU A 12 9.02 -3.99 2.57
C LEU A 12 7.63 -4.21 3.16
N LEU A 13 6.82 -3.16 3.28
CA LEU A 13 5.45 -3.27 3.79
C LEU A 13 4.55 -4.10 2.87
N LEU A 14 4.64 -3.89 1.55
CA LEU A 14 3.85 -4.64 0.57
C LEU A 14 4.26 -6.12 0.56
N SER A 15 5.55 -6.40 0.65
CA SER A 15 6.08 -7.76 0.73
C SER A 15 5.65 -8.48 2.01
N ASP A 16 5.63 -7.79 3.16
CA ASP A 16 5.16 -8.35 4.43
C ASP A 16 3.66 -8.69 4.36
N ILE A 17 2.85 -7.84 3.73
CA ILE A 17 1.43 -8.11 3.46
C ILE A 17 1.26 -9.32 2.55
N ALA A 18 2.00 -9.38 1.44
CA ALA A 18 1.92 -10.49 0.49
C ALA A 18 2.35 -11.82 1.14
N PHE A 19 3.39 -11.80 1.97
CA PHE A 19 3.93 -12.98 2.65
C PHE A 19 3.04 -13.44 3.81
N SER A 20 2.59 -12.53 4.68
CA SER A 20 1.67 -12.84 5.78
C SER A 20 0.30 -13.27 5.26
N GLY A 21 -0.07 -12.80 4.07
CA GLY A 21 -1.33 -13.09 3.39
C GLY A 21 -2.42 -12.09 3.79
N LEU A 22 -3.28 -11.76 2.81
CA LEU A 22 -4.30 -10.70 2.93
C LEU A 22 -5.25 -10.86 4.14
N ARG A 23 -5.46 -12.09 4.61
CA ARG A 23 -6.31 -12.37 5.79
C ARG A 23 -5.67 -11.96 7.12
N ASN A 24 -4.36 -11.76 7.14
CA ASN A 24 -3.56 -11.50 8.33
C ASN A 24 -3.06 -10.06 8.41
N ILE A 25 -3.58 -9.16 7.56
CA ILE A 25 -3.23 -7.74 7.59
C ILE A 25 -3.62 -7.14 8.94
N GLN A 26 -2.61 -6.63 9.66
CA GLN A 26 -2.79 -6.02 10.97
C GLN A 26 -3.05 -4.51 10.85
N PRO A 27 -3.83 -3.91 11.77
CA PRO A 27 -4.05 -2.46 11.78
C PRO A 27 -2.76 -1.63 11.82
N VAL A 28 -1.72 -2.13 12.51
CA VAL A 28 -0.41 -1.46 12.56
C VAL A 28 0.26 -1.37 11.18
N THR A 29 0.08 -2.37 10.32
CA THR A 29 0.62 -2.36 8.96
C THR A 29 -0.07 -1.31 8.09
N LEU A 30 -1.40 -1.15 8.25
CA LEU A 30 -2.15 -0.10 7.58
C LEU A 30 -1.75 1.29 8.08
N GLN A 31 -1.54 1.45 9.38
CA GLN A 31 -1.07 2.72 9.94
C GLN A 31 0.31 3.11 9.38
N LYS A 32 1.24 2.16 9.27
CA LYS A 32 2.55 2.42 8.66
C LYS A 32 2.45 2.88 7.20
N LEU A 33 1.56 2.27 6.42
CA LEU A 33 1.28 2.71 5.04
C LEU A 33 0.67 4.12 5.02
N ASP A 34 -0.23 4.42 5.94
CA ASP A 34 -0.83 5.74 6.10
C ASP A 34 0.22 6.80 6.44
N ASP A 35 1.12 6.49 7.38
CA ASP A 35 2.24 7.35 7.79
C ASP A 35 3.20 7.65 6.63
N LEU A 36 3.42 6.67 5.73
CA LEU A 36 4.26 6.88 4.54
C LEU A 36 3.67 7.93 3.58
N LYS A 37 2.36 8.17 3.59
CA LYS A 37 1.73 9.17 2.71
C LYS A 37 2.26 10.58 2.97
N HIS A 38 2.68 10.89 4.20
CA HIS A 38 3.31 12.17 4.51
C HIS A 38 4.55 12.41 3.64
N TRP A 39 5.43 11.42 3.53
CA TRP A 39 6.64 11.47 2.70
C TRP A 39 6.33 11.40 1.20
N MET A 40 5.32 10.61 0.80
CA MET A 40 4.82 10.62 -0.57
C MET A 40 4.35 12.03 -0.98
N ALA A 41 3.70 12.77 -0.08
CA ALA A 41 3.22 14.11 -0.33
C ALA A 41 4.39 15.10 -0.48
N GLU A 42 5.42 15.02 0.36
CA GLU A 42 6.64 15.83 0.22
C GLU A 42 7.33 15.62 -1.15
N LEU A 43 7.22 14.42 -1.71
CA LEU A 43 7.80 14.04 -3.00
C LEU A 43 6.82 14.21 -4.18
N ASN A 44 5.65 14.82 -3.97
CA ASN A 44 4.59 14.99 -4.97
C ASN A 44 4.13 13.69 -5.64
N MET A 45 4.19 12.56 -4.92
CA MET A 45 3.76 11.24 -5.41
C MET A 45 2.25 11.06 -5.23
N THR A 46 1.45 11.93 -5.86
CA THR A 46 -0.02 11.96 -5.69
C THR A 46 -0.71 10.64 -6.06
N GLU A 47 -0.18 9.95 -7.07
CA GLU A 47 -0.72 8.65 -7.48
C GLU A 47 -0.42 7.55 -6.45
N ALA A 48 0.76 7.57 -5.83
CA ALA A 48 1.11 6.66 -4.73
C ALA A 48 0.14 6.81 -3.56
N ILE A 49 -0.13 8.06 -3.15
CA ILE A 49 -1.09 8.40 -2.10
C ILE A 49 -2.47 7.82 -2.44
N ARG A 50 -2.95 8.09 -3.66
CA ARG A 50 -4.26 7.62 -4.14
C ARG A 50 -4.37 6.10 -4.14
N LEU A 51 -3.31 5.37 -4.52
CA LEU A 51 -3.29 3.92 -4.54
C LEU A 51 -3.23 3.34 -3.12
N THR A 52 -2.44 3.94 -2.23
CA THR A 52 -2.40 3.59 -0.80
C THR A 52 -3.76 3.74 -0.14
N ASP A 53 -4.45 4.87 -0.36
CA ASP A 53 -5.80 5.09 0.17
C ASP A 53 -6.78 4.03 -0.30
N ARG A 54 -6.80 3.73 -1.61
CA ARG A 54 -7.68 2.69 -2.15
C ARG A 54 -7.37 1.30 -1.58
N PHE A 55 -6.11 0.97 -1.36
CA PHE A 55 -5.73 -0.28 -0.72
C PHE A 55 -6.25 -0.35 0.72
N ILE A 56 -5.98 0.68 1.53
CA ILE A 56 -6.44 0.76 2.94
C ILE A 56 -7.98 0.66 3.00
N ASP A 57 -8.69 1.45 2.20
CA ASP A 57 -10.16 1.44 2.15
C ASP A 57 -10.72 0.07 1.73
N SER A 58 -10.05 -0.63 0.80
CA SER A 58 -10.46 -1.96 0.39
C SER A 58 -10.32 -2.99 1.52
N VAL A 59 -9.28 -2.87 2.35
CA VAL A 59 -9.08 -3.75 3.52
C VAL A 59 -10.20 -3.52 4.52
N TYR A 60 -10.52 -2.26 4.84
CA TYR A 60 -11.64 -1.95 5.74
C TYR A 60 -12.99 -2.41 5.20
N SER A 61 -13.24 -2.22 3.90
CA SER A 61 -14.47 -2.67 3.24
C SER A 61 -14.62 -4.19 3.28
N TRP A 62 -13.53 -4.93 3.06
CA TRP A 62 -13.50 -6.39 3.19
C TRP A 62 -13.75 -6.85 4.63
N GLN A 63 -13.08 -6.24 5.61
CA GLN A 63 -13.28 -6.54 7.04
C GLN A 63 -14.71 -6.26 7.51
N ALA A 64 -15.36 -5.24 6.93
CA ALA A 64 -16.78 -4.93 7.16
C ALA A 64 -17.75 -5.84 6.40
N GLY A 65 -17.27 -6.78 5.58
CA GLY A 65 -18.09 -7.70 4.79
C GLY A 65 -18.76 -7.06 3.57
N GLN A 66 -18.28 -5.90 3.12
CA GLN A 66 -18.86 -5.13 2.02
C GLN A 66 -18.30 -5.52 0.65
N THR A 67 -17.07 -6.03 0.61
CA THR A 67 -16.36 -6.45 -0.61
C THR A 67 -15.68 -7.81 -0.43
N GLY A 68 -15.31 -8.45 -1.54
CA GLY A 68 -14.53 -9.68 -1.52
C GLY A 68 -13.02 -9.43 -1.31
N ILE A 69 -12.29 -10.46 -0.88
CA ILE A 69 -10.83 -10.41 -0.66
C ILE A 69 -10.05 -10.22 -1.97
N ASP A 70 -10.64 -10.57 -3.11
CA ASP A 70 -10.15 -10.29 -4.46
C ASP A 70 -10.05 -8.79 -4.73
N THR A 71 -10.96 -7.98 -4.16
CA THR A 71 -10.88 -6.52 -4.25
C THR A 71 -9.64 -6.00 -3.50
N VAL A 72 -9.31 -6.58 -2.35
CA VAL A 72 -8.09 -6.25 -1.60
C VAL A 72 -6.85 -6.63 -2.41
N ALA A 73 -6.84 -7.84 -2.97
CA ALA A 73 -5.75 -8.32 -3.81
C ALA A 73 -5.48 -7.40 -5.01
N ASN A 74 -6.54 -6.98 -5.71
CA ASN A 74 -6.42 -6.08 -6.85
C ASN A 74 -5.79 -4.73 -6.47
N HIS A 75 -6.17 -4.16 -5.32
CA HIS A 75 -5.59 -2.89 -4.87
C HIS A 75 -4.15 -3.04 -4.38
N LEU A 76 -3.81 -4.16 -3.72
CA LEU A 76 -2.43 -4.48 -3.37
C LEU A 76 -1.56 -4.54 -4.64
N CYS A 77 -1.99 -5.33 -5.63
CA CYS A 77 -1.24 -5.48 -6.88
C CYS A 77 -1.09 -4.16 -7.65
N ALA A 78 -2.11 -3.29 -7.62
CA ALA A 78 -2.02 -1.96 -8.26
C ALA A 78 -0.95 -1.08 -7.60
N LEU A 79 -0.86 -1.12 -6.26
CA LEU A 79 0.14 -0.37 -5.51
C LEU A 79 1.55 -0.95 -5.70
N GLU A 80 1.72 -2.27 -5.68
CA GLU A 80 2.99 -2.95 -5.99
C GLU A 80 3.45 -2.65 -7.41
N PHE A 81 2.55 -2.69 -8.39
CA PHE A 81 2.88 -2.36 -9.77
C PHE A 81 3.40 -0.92 -9.90
N TYR A 82 2.74 0.04 -9.24
CA TYR A 82 3.20 1.42 -9.23
C TYR A 82 4.60 1.55 -8.62
N GLU A 83 4.83 0.96 -7.44
CA GLU A 83 6.13 0.96 -6.76
C GLU A 83 7.25 0.44 -7.68
N LYS A 84 7.02 -0.72 -8.31
CA LYS A 84 7.99 -1.33 -9.24
C LYS A 84 8.28 -0.48 -10.47
N ASN A 85 7.29 0.25 -10.99
CA ASN A 85 7.53 1.16 -12.12
C ASN A 85 8.32 2.40 -11.70
N MET A 86 8.11 2.90 -10.47
CA MET A 86 8.88 4.03 -9.95
C MET A 86 10.34 3.67 -9.68
N VAL A 87 10.64 2.45 -9.23
CA VAL A 87 12.03 1.99 -9.01
C VAL A 87 12.81 1.87 -10.33
N ASN A 88 12.12 1.53 -11.42
CA ASN A 88 12.74 1.32 -12.73
C ASN A 88 12.72 2.57 -13.64
N SER A 89 12.21 3.71 -13.16
CA SER A 89 12.15 4.98 -13.88
C SER A 89 13.34 5.88 -13.52
#